data_AF-A0A7S2JAZ8-F1
#
_entry.id   AF-A0A7S2JAZ8-F1
#
_cell.length_a   1.000
_cell.length_b   1.000
_cell.length_c   1.000
_cell.angle_alpha   90.00
_cell.angle_beta   90.00
_cell.angle_gamma   90.00
#
_symmetry.space_group_name_H-M   'P 1'
#
loop_
_entity.id
_entity.type
_entity.pdbx_description
1 polymer ?
#
loop_
_entity_poly.entity_id
_entity_poly.type
_entity_poly.pdbx_seq_one_letter_code
_entity_poly.pdbx_strand_id
1 'polypeptide(L)'
;VASPEELLAIVANMSSQTTIDHDEPAHLDANLRTQLAQVAASSGGKVPLHGRLFAQWLHYVFPRECPFPHKVGSTVSMTPTEYGDNFIASKDEMHSHASNASSTDAMATMGKEDLQWMSQWSHEEELIADYSSLRTSWESRHFAMLGFLLLLACGVVGTFGFSRRMMNSEMPMLPTHSKAHFV
;
A
#
# COMPACT_ATOMS: atom_id res chain seq x y z
N VAL A 1 -4.37 10.22 2.15
CA VAL A 1 -3.15 9.58 1.61
C VAL A 1 -2.12 10.66 1.34
N ALA A 2 -0.83 10.36 1.45
CA ALA A 2 0.27 11.28 1.13
C ALA A 2 1.43 10.53 0.44
N SER A 3 2.33 11.24 -0.24
CA SER A 3 3.54 10.61 -0.77
C SER A 3 4.56 10.35 0.35
N PRO A 4 5.44 9.34 0.22
CA PRO A 4 6.53 9.12 1.18
C PRO A 4 7.42 10.35 1.37
N GLU A 5 7.71 11.08 0.29
CA GLU A 5 8.58 12.26 0.31
C GLU A 5 7.97 13.40 1.14
N GLU A 6 6.66 13.65 0.96
CA GLU A 6 5.92 14.63 1.75
C GLU A 6 5.96 14.29 3.25
N LEU A 7 5.72 13.02 3.57
CA LEU A 7 5.74 12.55 4.96
C LEU A 7 7.13 12.62 5.58
N LEU A 8 8.17 12.22 4.86
CA LEU A 8 9.55 12.31 5.35
C LEU A 8 9.97 13.75 5.60
N ALA A 9 9.58 14.68 4.73
CA ALA A 9 9.88 16.11 4.90
C ALA A 9 9.23 16.68 6.18
N ILE A 10 7.98 16.31 6.45
CA ILE A 10 7.26 16.74 7.66
C ILE A 10 7.89 16.10 8.90
N VAL A 11 8.02 14.77 8.91
CA VAL A 11 8.49 14.01 10.07
C VAL A 11 9.94 14.35 10.44
N ALA A 12 10.80 14.63 9.46
CA ALA A 12 12.17 15.06 9.72
C ALA A 12 12.26 16.38 10.51
N ASN A 13 11.23 17.22 10.43
CA ASN A 13 11.15 18.49 11.15
C ASN A 13 10.34 18.38 12.46
N MET A 14 9.93 17.17 12.84
CA MET A 14 9.31 16.91 14.13
C MET A 14 10.39 16.54 15.15
N SER A 15 10.25 17.08 16.35
CA SER A 15 11.09 16.72 17.49
C SER A 15 10.29 15.83 18.45
N SER A 16 11.00 14.94 19.13
CA SER A 16 10.44 14.11 20.20
C SER A 16 11.17 14.37 21.50
N GLN A 17 10.42 14.46 22.59
CA GLN A 17 11.01 14.64 23.90
C GLN A 17 11.60 13.29 24.33
N THR A 18 12.89 13.07 24.11
CA THR A 18 13.62 11.84 24.45
C THR A 18 14.26 11.91 25.84
N THR A 19 14.49 13.11 26.36
CA THR A 19 14.99 13.38 27.71
C THR A 19 14.20 14.52 28.36
N ILE A 20 14.33 14.68 29.68
CA ILE A 20 13.64 15.76 30.41
C ILE A 20 14.10 17.13 29.93
N ASP A 21 15.36 17.25 29.51
CA ASP A 21 16.02 18.53 29.26
C ASP A 21 16.16 18.88 27.77
N HIS A 22 16.02 17.91 26.87
CA HIS A 22 16.26 18.10 25.43
C HIS A 22 15.28 17.35 24.54
N ASP A 23 14.80 18.08 23.52
CA ASP A 23 14.07 17.55 22.38
C ASP A 23 15.06 17.13 21.29
N GLU A 24 14.95 15.89 20.82
CA GLU A 24 15.78 15.35 19.74
C GLU A 24 14.96 15.27 18.45
N PRO A 25 15.56 15.59 17.28
CA PRO A 25 14.89 15.43 16.00
C PRO A 25 14.58 13.95 15.73
N ALA A 26 13.55 13.71 14.93
CA ALA A 26 13.16 12.36 14.52
C ALA A 26 14.33 11.60 13.88
N HIS A 27 14.64 10.41 14.41
CA HIS A 27 15.69 9.56 13.85
C HIS A 27 15.17 8.79 12.63
N LEU A 28 15.42 9.33 11.43
CA LEU A 28 14.99 8.73 10.15
C LEU A 28 16.14 8.07 9.41
N ASP A 29 16.48 6.85 9.83
CA ASP A 29 17.49 6.02 9.19
C ASP A 29 17.06 5.48 7.80
N ALA A 30 18.00 4.85 7.09
CA ALA A 30 17.75 4.33 5.75
C ALA A 30 16.68 3.24 5.74
N ASN A 31 16.59 2.45 6.81
CA ASN A 31 15.62 1.38 6.94
C ASN A 31 14.20 1.93 7.11
N LEU A 32 13.97 2.91 7.98
CA LEU A 32 12.66 3.56 8.15
C LEU A 32 12.18 4.22 6.85
N ARG A 33 13.08 4.88 6.11
CA ARG A 33 12.75 5.46 4.79
C ARG A 33 12.33 4.38 3.79
N THR A 34 13.07 3.27 3.76
CA THR A 34 12.76 2.12 2.89
C THR A 34 11.42 1.50 3.26
N GLN A 35 11.14 1.32 4.55
CA GLN A 35 9.88 0.76 5.01
C GLN A 35 8.69 1.64 4.65
N LEU A 36 8.79 2.96 4.78
CA LEU A 36 7.73 3.87 4.36
C LEU A 36 7.45 3.78 2.85
N ALA A 37 8.51 3.65 2.05
CA ALA A 37 8.39 3.44 0.61
C ALA A 37 7.69 2.10 0.28
N GLN A 38 7.97 1.03 1.02
CA GLN A 38 7.28 -0.25 0.86
C GLN A 38 5.79 -0.16 1.20
N VAL A 39 5.41 0.57 2.26
CA VAL A 39 4.01 0.84 2.60
C VAL A 39 3.29 1.57 1.47
N ALA A 40 3.94 2.55 0.84
CA ALA A 40 3.37 3.22 -0.33
C ALA A 40 3.26 2.29 -1.55
N ALA A 41 4.26 1.44 -1.79
CA ALA A 41 4.27 0.51 -2.91
C ALA A 41 3.10 -0.49 -2.86
N SER A 42 2.75 -0.99 -1.68
CA SER A 42 1.58 -1.86 -1.51
C SER A 42 0.23 -1.12 -1.66
N SER A 43 0.24 0.20 -1.56
CA SER A 43 -0.95 1.07 -1.49
C SER A 43 -1.11 2.02 -2.70
N GLY A 44 -0.59 1.63 -3.87
CA GLY A 44 -0.75 2.41 -5.10
C GLY A 44 0.12 3.66 -5.18
N GLY A 45 1.30 3.64 -4.54
CA GLY A 45 2.29 4.71 -4.57
C GLY A 45 2.06 5.81 -3.55
N LYS A 46 1.04 5.70 -2.70
CA LYS A 46 0.77 6.64 -1.61
C LYS A 46 0.56 5.92 -0.30
N VAL A 47 0.89 6.56 0.80
CA VAL A 47 0.73 6.04 2.15
C VAL A 47 -0.70 6.33 2.67
N PRO A 48 -1.47 5.32 3.08
CA PRO A 48 -2.73 5.50 3.80
C PRO A 48 -2.46 6.06 5.20
N LEU A 49 -2.87 7.32 5.44
CA LEU A 49 -2.58 8.00 6.71
C LEU A 49 -3.34 7.43 7.91
N HIS A 50 -4.47 6.76 7.67
CA HIS A 50 -5.24 6.04 8.69
C HIS A 50 -5.09 4.52 8.54
N GLY A 51 -4.00 4.06 7.92
CA GLY A 51 -3.64 2.66 7.81
C GLY A 51 -2.79 2.19 8.99
N ARG A 52 -2.94 0.91 9.35
CA ARG A 52 -2.16 0.25 10.40
C ARG A 52 -0.65 0.33 10.12
N LEU A 53 -0.20 0.13 8.88
CA LEU A 53 1.25 0.11 8.59
C LEU A 53 1.89 1.48 8.76
N PHE A 54 1.19 2.57 8.43
CA PHE A 54 1.70 3.92 8.66
C PHE A 54 1.79 4.24 10.16
N ALA A 55 0.77 3.86 10.94
CA ALA A 55 0.83 3.97 12.39
C ALA A 55 1.98 3.12 12.97
N GLN A 56 2.23 1.95 12.38
CA GLN A 56 3.31 1.06 12.83
C GLN A 56 4.67 1.69 12.54
N TRP A 57 4.81 2.33 11.38
CA TRP A 57 5.99 3.09 11.03
C TRP A 57 6.22 4.25 11.99
N LEU A 58 5.17 5.03 12.30
CA LEU A 58 5.25 6.12 13.28
C LEU A 58 5.68 5.64 14.67
N HIS A 59 5.25 4.45 15.12
CA HIS A 59 5.75 3.90 16.38
C HIS A 59 7.27 3.67 16.37
N TYR A 60 7.84 3.19 15.28
CA TYR A 60 9.30 3.01 15.20
C TYR A 60 10.06 4.34 15.10
N VAL A 61 9.43 5.40 14.57
CA VAL A 61 10.01 6.75 14.56
C VAL A 61 9.88 7.43 15.93
N PHE A 62 8.71 7.32 16.56
CA PHE A 62 8.32 8.00 17.80
C PHE A 62 7.74 7.03 18.84
N PRO A 63 8.54 6.12 19.42
CA PRO A 63 8.05 5.00 20.23
C PRO A 63 7.34 5.42 21.53
N ARG A 64 7.59 6.64 22.02
CA ARG A 64 6.98 7.17 23.25
C ARG A 64 5.71 7.98 23.03
N GLU A 65 5.50 8.46 21.81
CA GLU A 65 4.36 9.31 21.45
C GLU A 65 3.31 8.54 20.65
N CYS A 66 3.77 7.56 19.86
CA CYS A 66 2.92 6.73 19.02
C CYS A 66 2.82 5.33 19.63
N PRO A 67 1.63 4.90 20.10
CA PRO A 67 1.44 3.53 20.59
C PRO A 67 1.56 2.52 19.45
N PHE A 68 2.03 1.30 19.76
CA PHE A 68 2.18 0.25 18.76
C PHE A 68 0.82 -0.25 18.26
N PRO A 69 0.54 -0.23 16.94
CA PRO A 69 -0.74 -0.69 16.41
C PRO A 69 -0.72 -2.19 16.20
N HIS A 70 -1.21 -2.91 17.20
CA HIS A 70 -1.43 -4.34 17.11
C HIS A 70 -2.47 -4.67 16.03
N LYS A 71 -2.24 -5.79 15.32
CA LYS A 71 -3.21 -6.33 14.36
C LYS A 71 -4.48 -6.76 15.11
N VAL A 72 -5.63 -6.60 14.48
CA VAL A 72 -6.89 -7.07 15.09
C VAL A 72 -6.79 -8.56 15.41
N GLY A 73 -7.09 -8.90 16.66
CA GLY A 73 -7.04 -10.28 17.17
C GLY A 73 -5.64 -10.79 17.53
N SER A 74 -4.58 -9.98 17.44
CA SER A 74 -3.22 -10.41 17.85
C SER A 74 -2.94 -10.24 19.34
N THR A 75 -3.77 -9.51 20.07
CA THR A 75 -3.61 -9.26 21.51
C THR A 75 -4.83 -9.70 22.29
N VAL A 76 -4.59 -10.18 23.51
CA VAL A 76 -5.62 -10.45 24.49
C VAL A 76 -5.48 -9.41 25.59
N SER A 77 -6.51 -8.59 25.78
CA SER A 77 -6.58 -7.70 26.94
C SER A 77 -7.17 -8.49 28.10
N MET A 78 -6.40 -8.64 29.19
CA MET A 78 -6.85 -9.28 30.42
C MET A 78 -6.82 -8.26 31.54
N THR A 79 -7.89 -8.24 32.33
CA THR A 79 -7.98 -7.50 33.59
C THR A 79 -7.06 -8.15 34.63
N PRO A 80 -6.59 -7.41 35.65
CA PRO A 80 -5.71 -7.97 36.68
C PRO A 80 -6.27 -9.24 37.33
N THR A 81 -7.59 -9.31 37.54
CA THR A 81 -8.28 -10.48 38.11
C THR A 81 -8.26 -11.71 37.19
N GLU A 82 -8.09 -11.53 35.87
CA GLU A 82 -8.02 -12.63 34.91
C GLU A 82 -6.62 -13.27 34.84
N TYR A 83 -5.58 -12.62 35.40
CA TYR A 83 -4.21 -13.16 35.47
C TYR A 83 -4.01 -14.22 36.58
N GLY A 84 -5.04 -14.51 37.37
CA GLY A 84 -4.96 -15.43 38.51
C GLY A 84 -4.45 -14.76 39.79
N ASP A 85 -4.08 -15.57 40.77
CA ASP A 85 -3.87 -15.11 42.16
C ASP A 85 -2.59 -14.26 42.36
N ASN A 86 -1.67 -14.24 41.39
CA ASN A 86 -0.36 -13.58 41.50
C ASN A 86 -0.22 -12.35 40.58
N PHE A 87 -1.28 -11.56 40.41
CA PHE A 87 -1.22 -10.34 39.59
C PHE A 87 -0.50 -9.16 40.30
N ILE A 88 -0.27 -9.26 41.61
CA ILE A 88 0.43 -8.26 42.40
C ILE A 88 1.87 -8.72 42.62
N ALA A 89 2.83 -7.95 42.09
CA ALA A 89 4.25 -8.20 42.32
C ALA A 89 4.62 -8.03 43.80
N SER A 90 5.46 -8.92 44.32
CA SER A 90 5.95 -8.85 45.70
C SER A 90 6.94 -7.69 45.87
N LYS A 91 7.10 -7.22 47.11
CA LYS A 91 8.04 -6.13 47.42
C LYS A 91 9.48 -6.51 47.06
N ASP A 92 9.87 -7.76 47.26
CA ASP A 92 11.21 -8.25 46.97
C ASP A 92 11.46 -8.33 45.45
N GLU A 93 10.46 -8.75 44.66
CA GLU A 93 10.54 -8.70 43.19
C GLU A 93 10.69 -7.27 42.68
N MET A 94 9.86 -6.34 43.18
CA MET A 94 9.97 -4.93 42.80
C MET A 94 11.36 -4.36 43.11
N HIS A 95 11.92 -4.66 44.28
CA HIS A 95 13.27 -4.22 44.65
C HIS A 95 14.35 -4.84 43.76
N SER A 96 14.26 -6.13 43.46
CA SER A 96 15.21 -6.82 42.59
C SER A 96 15.24 -6.23 41.17
N HIS A 97 14.09 -5.85 40.62
CA HIS A 97 14.02 -5.22 39.30
C HIS A 97 14.53 -3.78 39.32
N ALA A 98 14.22 -3.02 40.37
CA ALA A 98 14.70 -1.65 40.52
C ALA A 98 16.23 -1.57 40.66
N SER A 99 16.86 -2.52 41.38
CA SER A 99 18.32 -2.56 41.51
C SER A 99 19.03 -2.96 40.21
N ASN A 100 18.44 -3.86 39.42
CA ASN A 100 19.00 -4.27 38.12
C ASN A 100 18.85 -3.20 37.03
N ALA A 101 17.88 -2.29 37.16
CA ALA A 101 17.69 -1.19 36.22
C ALA A 101 18.87 -0.19 36.20
N SER A 102 19.65 -0.10 37.28
CA SER A 102 20.89 0.71 37.29
C SER A 102 22.04 0.10 36.47
N SER A 103 21.90 -1.14 35.98
CA SER A 103 22.92 -1.85 35.19
C SER A 103 22.74 -1.73 33.67
N THR A 104 21.89 -0.81 33.19
CA THR A 104 21.61 -0.59 31.75
C THR A 104 22.78 -0.05 30.92
N ASP A 105 23.98 0.10 31.49
CA ASP A 105 25.21 0.28 30.70
C ASP A 105 25.58 -0.99 29.89
N ALA A 106 25.02 -2.15 30.24
CA ALA A 106 25.24 -3.40 29.52
C ALA A 106 24.56 -3.48 28.13
N MET A 107 23.65 -2.55 27.79
CA MET A 107 23.08 -2.46 26.44
C MET A 107 23.99 -1.72 25.45
N ALA A 108 25.06 -1.08 25.91
CA ALA A 108 26.03 -0.40 25.04
C ALA A 108 27.03 -1.35 24.36
N THR A 109 27.04 -2.65 24.71
CA THR A 109 28.07 -3.62 24.29
C THR A 109 27.53 -4.81 23.48
N MET A 110 26.41 -4.66 22.76
CA MET A 110 26.06 -5.57 21.66
C MET A 110 26.01 -4.79 20.36
N GLY A 111 26.70 -5.31 19.33
CA GLY A 111 26.67 -4.75 17.98
C GLY A 111 25.22 -4.50 17.55
N LYS A 112 24.95 -3.25 17.19
CA LYS A 112 23.63 -2.66 16.93
C LYS A 112 22.94 -3.22 15.67
N GLU A 113 23.53 -4.22 15.03
CA GLU A 113 23.22 -4.60 13.65
C GLU A 113 22.16 -5.70 13.50
N ASP A 114 22.00 -6.66 14.43
CA ASP A 114 21.13 -7.83 14.18
C ASP A 114 20.16 -8.22 15.32
N LEU A 115 20.16 -7.54 16.45
CA LEU A 115 19.19 -7.83 17.50
C LEU A 115 17.89 -7.08 17.24
N GLN A 116 16.97 -7.79 16.59
CA GLN A 116 15.54 -7.53 16.69
C GLN A 116 15.03 -6.28 15.93
N TRP A 117 15.70 -5.89 14.83
CA TRP A 117 15.23 -4.81 13.95
C TRP A 117 13.78 -5.05 13.50
N MET A 118 12.87 -4.19 13.93
CA MET A 118 11.43 -4.23 13.62
C MET A 118 10.77 -5.60 13.81
N SER A 119 11.19 -6.38 14.81
CA SER A 119 10.73 -7.78 14.96
C SER A 119 9.22 -8.01 15.05
N GLN A 120 8.48 -6.98 15.50
CA GLN A 120 7.02 -7.05 15.59
C GLN A 120 6.33 -6.52 14.32
N TRP A 121 7.09 -6.14 13.29
CA TRP A 121 6.54 -5.65 12.03
C TRP A 121 5.78 -6.75 11.29
N SER A 122 4.52 -6.46 10.95
CA SER A 122 3.72 -7.29 10.04
C SER A 122 3.38 -6.45 8.82
N HIS A 123 3.43 -7.06 7.63
CA HIS A 123 3.14 -6.41 6.35
C HIS A 123 1.63 -6.32 6.04
N GLU A 124 0.77 -6.83 6.92
CA GLU A 124 -0.66 -7.00 6.67
C GLU A 124 -1.41 -5.67 6.95
N GLU A 125 -1.83 -4.97 5.91
CA GLU A 125 -2.51 -3.68 6.06
C GLU A 125 -3.95 -3.84 6.58
N GLU A 126 -4.33 -2.99 7.54
CA GLU A 126 -5.70 -2.83 8.01
C GLU A 126 -6.09 -1.35 7.87
N LEU A 127 -7.08 -1.07 7.03
CA LEU A 127 -7.52 0.29 6.73
C LEU A 127 -8.80 0.62 7.49
N ILE A 128 -8.81 1.76 8.19
CA ILE A 128 -10.01 2.29 8.85
C ILE A 128 -10.98 2.89 7.81
N ALA A 129 -10.45 3.36 6.68
CA ALA A 129 -11.21 3.97 5.60
C ALA A 129 -10.87 3.35 4.24
N ASP A 130 -11.86 3.25 3.35
CA ASP A 130 -11.64 2.75 2.00
C ASP A 130 -10.99 3.83 1.11
N TYR A 131 -9.68 3.70 0.93
CA TYR A 131 -8.89 4.55 0.05
C TYR A 131 -8.92 4.11 -1.43
N SER A 132 -9.60 3.01 -1.76
CA SER A 132 -9.77 2.57 -3.16
C SER A 132 -10.61 3.55 -3.98
N SER A 133 -11.50 4.30 -3.32
CA SER A 133 -12.35 5.34 -3.90
C SER A 133 -11.59 6.55 -4.45
N LEU A 134 -10.32 6.74 -4.07
CA LEU A 134 -9.45 7.81 -4.56
C LEU A 134 -8.64 7.42 -5.81
N ARG A 135 -8.72 6.16 -6.26
CA ARG A 135 -8.44 5.85 -7.66
C ARG A 135 -9.59 6.43 -8.46
N THR A 136 -9.33 7.51 -9.18
CA THR A 136 -10.32 8.29 -9.92
C THR A 136 -11.36 7.40 -10.62
N SER A 137 -12.61 7.51 -10.19
CA SER A 137 -13.76 6.77 -10.74
C SER A 137 -14.10 7.15 -12.19
N TRP A 138 -13.41 8.12 -12.81
CA TRP A 138 -13.80 8.64 -14.13
C TRP A 138 -13.52 7.67 -15.29
N GLU A 139 -12.75 6.61 -15.07
CA GLU A 139 -12.51 5.57 -16.09
C GLU A 139 -13.53 4.42 -16.08
N SER A 140 -14.49 4.38 -15.14
CA SER A 140 -15.31 3.19 -14.98
C SER A 140 -16.52 3.13 -15.92
N ARG A 141 -16.40 2.23 -16.90
CA ARG A 141 -17.45 1.52 -17.65
C ARG A 141 -18.14 2.29 -18.77
N HIS A 142 -18.53 3.55 -18.63
CA HIS A 142 -19.26 4.23 -19.72
C HIS A 142 -18.38 4.55 -20.93
N PHE A 143 -17.19 5.12 -20.73
CA PHE A 143 -16.25 5.38 -21.82
C PHE A 143 -15.68 4.10 -22.43
N ALA A 144 -15.42 3.07 -21.62
CA ALA A 144 -14.97 1.76 -22.09
C ALA A 144 -16.06 1.05 -22.92
N MET A 145 -17.33 1.08 -22.49
CA MET A 145 -18.45 0.51 -23.23
C MET A 145 -18.76 1.30 -24.51
N LEU A 146 -18.69 2.63 -24.47
CA LEU A 146 -18.84 3.49 -25.65
C LEU A 146 -17.73 3.24 -26.67
N GLY A 147 -16.48 3.11 -26.21
CA GLY A 147 -15.33 2.78 -27.06
C GLY A 147 -15.48 1.40 -27.71
N PHE A 148 -15.92 0.38 -26.95
CA PHE A 148 -16.15 -0.96 -27.48
C PHE A 148 -17.31 -1.00 -28.49
N LEU A 149 -18.42 -0.30 -28.23
CA LEU A 149 -19.54 -0.16 -29.16
C LEU A 149 -19.13 0.56 -30.45
N LEU A 150 -18.31 1.61 -30.36
CA LEU A 150 -17.78 2.31 -31.53
C LEU A 150 -16.88 1.40 -32.39
N LEU A 151 -16.00 0.62 -31.77
CA LEU A 151 -15.15 -0.34 -32.49
C LEU A 151 -15.97 -1.42 -33.21
N LEU A 152 -17.01 -1.96 -32.56
CA LEU A 152 -17.92 -2.91 -33.20
C LEU A 152 -18.71 -2.28 -34.35
N ALA A 153 -19.24 -1.06 -34.16
CA ALA A 153 -19.97 -0.35 -35.21
C ALA A 153 -19.09 -0.06 -36.44
N CYS A 154 -17.86 0.41 -36.23
CA CYS A 154 -16.90 0.64 -37.32
C CYS A 154 -16.50 -0.67 -38.02
N GLY A 155 -16.35 -1.78 -37.29
CA GLY A 155 -16.07 -3.11 -37.85
C GLY A 155 -17.22 -3.63 -38.74
N VAL A 156 -18.47 -3.45 -38.32
CA VAL A 156 -19.66 -3.85 -39.11
C VAL A 156 -19.80 -2.97 -40.36
N VAL A 157 -19.59 -1.65 -40.26
CA VAL A 157 -19.64 -0.76 -41.42
C VAL A 157 -18.50 -1.06 -42.41
N GLY A 158 -17.30 -1.37 -41.93
CA GLY A 158 -16.18 -1.76 -42.78
C GLY A 158 -16.43 -3.05 -43.55
N THR A 159 -17.02 -4.07 -42.92
CA THR A 159 -17.33 -5.36 -43.56
C THR A 159 -18.52 -5.29 -44.51
N PHE A 160 -19.57 -4.52 -44.18
CA PHE A 160 -20.70 -4.27 -45.08
C PHE A 160 -20.32 -3.36 -46.27
N GLY A 161 -19.47 -2.36 -46.05
CA GLY A 161 -18.96 -1.49 -47.11
C GLY A 161 -18.04 -2.24 -48.09
N PHE A 162 -17.18 -3.12 -47.58
CA PHE A 162 -16.32 -3.98 -48.41
C PHE A 162 -17.13 -5.03 -49.19
N SER A 163 -18.12 -5.66 -48.56
CA SER A 163 -18.99 -6.65 -49.22
C SER A 163 -19.89 -6.03 -50.30
N ARG A 164 -20.44 -4.82 -50.06
CA ARG A 164 -21.22 -4.09 -51.09
C ARG A 164 -20.35 -3.62 -52.26
N ARG A 165 -19.08 -3.25 -52.02
CA ARG A 165 -18.15 -2.83 -53.08
C ARG A 165 -17.70 -4.01 -53.95
N MET A 166 -17.62 -5.22 -53.39
CA MET A 166 -17.27 -6.44 -54.14
C MET A 166 -18.43 -6.96 -55.02
N MET A 167 -19.68 -6.67 -54.65
CA MET A 167 -20.87 -7.13 -55.39
C MET A 167 -21.29 -6.22 -56.55
N ASN A 168 -20.72 -5.01 -56.67
CA ASN A 168 -21.10 -4.02 -57.67
C ASN A 168 -20.00 -3.72 -58.72
N SER A 169 -18.94 -4.54 -58.78
CA SER A 169 -17.96 -4.49 -59.86
C SER A 169 -18.37 -5.43 -60.99
N GLU A 170 -19.13 -4.93 -61.96
CA GLU A 170 -19.31 -5.63 -63.23
C GLU A 170 -17.98 -5.67 -63.99
N MET A 171 -17.45 -6.88 -64.24
CA MET A 171 -16.47 -7.09 -65.29
C MET A 171 -17.20 -7.13 -66.64
N PRO A 172 -16.92 -6.24 -67.60
CA PRO A 172 -17.46 -6.38 -68.94
C PRO A 172 -16.66 -7.48 -69.67
N MET A 173 -17.23 -8.69 -69.72
CA MET A 173 -16.72 -9.77 -70.58
C MET A 173 -17.07 -9.49 -72.04
N LEU A 174 -16.07 -9.62 -72.90
CA LEU A 174 -16.09 -9.38 -74.36
C LEU A 174 -17.10 -10.28 -75.10
N PRO A 175 -17.71 -9.81 -76.22
CA PRO A 175 -18.71 -10.55 -76.95
C PRO A 175 -18.09 -11.62 -77.86
N THR A 176 -18.55 -12.87 -77.75
CA THR A 176 -18.22 -13.94 -78.70
C THR A 176 -19.23 -13.92 -79.86
N HIS A 177 -18.76 -13.55 -81.04
CA HIS A 177 -19.55 -13.52 -82.27
C HIS A 177 -19.63 -14.92 -82.90
N SER A 178 -20.81 -15.54 -82.96
CA SER A 178 -21.05 -16.77 -83.72
C SER A 178 -21.24 -16.45 -85.21
N LYS A 179 -20.50 -17.11 -86.11
CA LYS A 179 -20.80 -17.11 -87.54
C LYS A 179 -21.54 -18.40 -87.91
N ALA A 180 -22.76 -18.26 -88.40
CA ALA A 180 -23.49 -19.32 -89.08
C ALA A 180 -23.02 -19.40 -90.54
N HIS A 181 -22.76 -20.61 -91.02
CA HIS A 181 -22.60 -20.93 -92.44
C HIS A 181 -23.76 -21.83 -92.85
N PHE A 182 -24.48 -21.46 -93.91
CA PHE A 182 -25.28 -22.38 -94.70
C PHE A 182 -25.12 -22.02 -96.18
N VAL A 183 -25.16 -23.07 -97.01
CA VAL A 183 -24.91 -23.11 -98.48
C VAL A 183 -25.84 -22.19 -99.26
#